data_AF-A0A7X7JT82-F1
#
_entry.id   AF-A0A7X7JT82-F1
#
_cell.length_a   1.000
_cell.length_b   1.000
_cell.length_c   1.000
_cell.angle_alpha   90.00
_cell.angle_beta   90.00
_cell.angle_gamma   90.00
#
_symmetry.space_group_name_H-M   'P 1'
#
loop_
_entity.id
_entity.type
_entity.pdbx_description
1 polymer ?
#
loop_
_entity_poly.entity_id
_entity_poly.type
_entity_poly.pdbx_seq_one_letter_code
_entity_poly.pdbx_strand_id
1 'polypeptide(L)' 'MQIVGSAYRHQVDDADMLHAVKHHLVVWQFDGYRMYCGPALDGSLLEVAINDREQIFHSMVCRPQFYPTGKR' A
#
# COMPACT_ATOMS: atom_id res chain seq x y z
N MET A 1 4.68 -6.78 11.20
CA MET A 1 5.00 -6.06 9.96
C MET A 1 5.90 -4.89 10.33
N GLN A 2 7.07 -4.77 9.72
CA GLN A 2 8.03 -3.71 10.00
C GLN A 2 7.96 -2.67 8.87
N ILE A 3 7.97 -1.37 9.20
CA ILE A 3 8.08 -0.30 8.19
C ILE A 3 9.56 0.10 8.11
N VAL A 4 10.14 0.06 6.92
CA VAL A 4 11.54 0.45 6.72
C VAL A 4 11.64 1.85 6.12
N GLY A 5 12.79 2.51 6.31
CA GLY A 5 12.96 3.93 5.96
C GLY A 5 12.60 4.32 4.52
N SER A 6 12.73 3.39 3.56
CA SER A 6 12.36 3.64 2.16
C SER A 6 10.86 3.82 1.95
N ALA A 7 10.01 3.33 2.86
CA ALA A 7 8.56 3.45 2.77
C ALA A 7 8.10 4.91 2.84
N TYR A 8 8.84 5.77 3.55
CA TYR A 8 8.51 7.19 3.77
C TYR A 8 8.86 8.11 2.61
N ARG A 9 9.39 7.60 1.49
CA ARG A 9 9.84 8.42 0.36
C ARG A 9 8.77 9.40 -0.16
N HIS A 10 7.49 9.06 0.00
CA HIS A 10 6.35 9.87 -0.43
C HIS A 10 5.54 10.46 0.73
N GLN A 11 6.14 10.54 1.94
CA GLN A 11 5.55 11.21 3.11
C GLN A 11 4.18 10.65 3.52
N VAL A 12 4.00 9.34 3.41
CA VAL A 12 2.85 8.64 3.97
C VAL A 12 3.20 8.24 5.39
N ASP A 13 2.27 8.44 6.33
CA ASP A 13 2.47 8.09 7.73
C ASP A 13 2.22 6.61 8.01
N ASP A 14 2.83 6.09 9.09
CA ASP A 14 2.71 4.69 9.51
C ASP A 14 1.25 4.25 9.65
N ALA A 15 0.43 5.10 10.27
CA ALA A 15 -0.97 4.79 10.54
C ALA A 15 -1.76 4.59 9.25
N ASP A 16 -1.48 5.40 8.22
CA ASP A 16 -2.13 5.29 6.92
C ASP A 16 -1.65 4.06 6.15
N MET A 17 -0.35 3.76 6.18
CA MET A 17 0.17 2.52 5.56
C MET A 17 -0.47 1.28 6.17
N LEU A 18 -0.53 1.22 7.50
CA LEU A 18 -1.10 0.08 8.23
C LEU A 18 -2.61 -0.02 8.00
N HIS A 19 -3.32 1.11 7.95
CA HIS A 19 -4.74 1.14 7.65
C HIS A 19 -5.02 0.65 6.23
N ALA A 20 -4.26 1.13 5.23
CA ALA A 20 -4.40 0.72 3.84
C ALA A 20 -4.14 -0.78 3.64
N VAL A 21 -3.14 -1.35 4.32
CA VAL A 21 -2.85 -2.80 4.28
C VAL A 21 -3.98 -3.61 4.92
N LYS A 22 -4.45 -3.18 6.10
CA LYS A 22 -5.52 -3.87 6.85
C LYS A 22 -6.85 -3.84 6.11
N HIS A 23 -7.17 -2.73 5.44
CA HIS A 23 -8.43 -2.48 4.75
C HIS A 23 -8.27 -2.43 3.23
N HIS A 24 -7.32 -3.18 2.68
CA HIS A 24 -7.04 -3.21 1.26
C HIS A 24 -8.26 -3.63 0.43
N LEU A 25 -8.39 -3.02 -0.73
CA LEU A 25 -9.42 -3.33 -1.72
C LEU A 25 -8.92 -4.37 -2.72
N VAL A 26 -7.61 -4.35 -3.01
CA VAL A 26 -6.97 -5.23 -3.98
C VAL A 26 -5.53 -5.48 -3.58
N VAL A 27 -5.03 -6.66 -3.93
CA VAL A 27 -3.63 -7.04 -3.80
C VAL A 27 -3.13 -7.54 -5.14
N TRP A 28 -2.03 -6.99 -5.62
CA TRP A 28 -1.30 -7.52 -6.76
C TRP A 28 -0.04 -8.25 -6.29
N GLN A 29 0.20 -9.42 -6.87
CA GLN A 29 1.38 -10.22 -6.59
C GLN A 29 2.47 -9.91 -7.63
N PHE A 30 3.67 -9.67 -7.14
CA PHE A 30 4.87 -9.51 -7.94
C PHE A 30 5.93 -10.50 -7.47
N ASP A 31 7.00 -10.66 -8.24
CA ASP A 31 8.14 -11.47 -7.81
C ASP A 31 8.84 -10.78 -6.63
N GLY A 32 8.76 -11.41 -5.45
CA GLY A 32 9.40 -10.95 -4.21
C GLY A 32 8.62 -9.94 -3.36
N TYR A 33 7.42 -9.51 -3.77
CA TYR A 33 6.56 -8.64 -2.97
C TYR A 33 5.09 -8.63 -3.41
N ARG A 34 4.22 -8.12 -2.53
CA ARG A 34 2.82 -7.83 -2.80
C ARG A 34 2.58 -6.33 -2.73
N MET A 35 1.82 -5.80 -3.67
CA MET A 35 1.33 -4.42 -3.64
C MET A 35 -0.11 -4.42 -3.16
N TYR A 36 -0.36 -3.80 -2.02
CA TYR A 36 -1.69 -3.58 -1.45
C TYR A 36 -2.18 -2.21 -1.91
N CYS A 37 -3.42 -2.14 -2.41
CA CYS A 37 -4.10 -0.86 -2.58
C CYS A 37 -5.29 -0.78 -1.64
N GLY A 38 -5.33 0.25 -0.81
CA GLY A 38 -6.33 0.46 0.22
C GLY A 38 -6.41 1.90 0.69
N PRO A 39 -7.41 2.26 1.52
CA PRO A 39 -7.60 3.61 2.00
C PRO A 39 -6.63 3.97 3.14
N ALA A 40 -6.12 5.18 3.14
CA ALA A 40 -5.60 5.88 4.32
C ALA A 40 -6.72 6.16 5.33
N LEU A 41 -6.39 6.74 6.48
CA LEU A 41 -7.38 7.12 7.50
C LEU A 41 -8.35 8.21 7.01
N ASP A 42 -7.91 9.07 6.10
CA ASP A 42 -8.75 10.12 5.48
C ASP A 42 -9.56 9.62 4.27
N GLY A 43 -9.40 8.35 3.89
CA GLY A 43 -10.08 7.73 2.76
C GLY A 43 -9.38 7.91 1.40
N SER A 44 -8.26 8.63 1.34
CA SER A 44 -7.41 8.66 0.14
C SER A 44 -6.85 7.27 -0.16
N LEU A 45 -6.75 6.89 -1.44
CA LEU A 45 -6.21 5.57 -1.79
C LEU A 45 -4.69 5.60 -1.79
N LEU A 46 -4.08 4.57 -1.20
CA LEU A 46 -2.65 4.34 -1.13
C LEU A 46 -2.27 3.02 -1.79
N GLU A 47 -1.08 3.00 -2.37
CA GLU A 47 -0.32 1.82 -2.75
C GLU A 47 0.73 1.54 -1.65
N VAL A 48 0.78 0.31 -1.12
CA VAL A 48 1.73 -0.11 -0.08
C VAL A 48 2.36 -1.45 -0.47
N ALA A 49 3.68 -1.46 -0.67
CA ALA A 49 4.42 -2.66 -1.06
C ALA A 49 5.03 -3.37 0.15
N ILE A 50 4.77 -4.67 0.25
CA ILE A 50 5.25 -5.55 1.32
C ILE A 50 6.05 -6.69 0.71
N ASN A 51 7.31 -6.82 1.09
CA ASN A 51 8.18 -7.91 0.63
C ASN A 51 7.88 -9.25 1.34
N ASP A 52 8.53 -10.33 0.90
CA ASP A 52 8.34 -11.68 1.48
C ASP A 52 8.78 -11.81 2.94
N ARG A 53 9.47 -10.81 3.48
CA ARG A 53 9.85 -10.71 4.91
C ARG A 53 8.83 -9.93 5.74
N GLU A 54 7.66 -9.63 5.19
CA GLU A 54 6.61 -8.84 5.84
C GLU A 54 7.09 -7.44 6.24
N GLN A 55 7.94 -6.83 5.39
CA GLN A 55 8.42 -5.46 5.57
C GLN A 55 7.76 -4.53 4.55
N ILE A 56 7.14 -3.46 5.03
CA ILE A 56 6.66 -2.36 4.19
C ILE A 56 7.87 -1.54 3.76
N PHE A 57 8.18 -1.53 2.46
CA PHE A 57 9.36 -0.86 1.92
C PHE A 57 9.04 0.28 0.94
N HIS A 58 7.78 0.42 0.54
CA HIS A 58 7.31 1.48 -0.33
C HIS A 58 5.86 1.83 0.01
N SER A 59 5.55 3.12 -0.04
CA SER A 59 4.18 3.62 0.01
C SER A 59 4.04 4.88 -0.85
N MET A 60 2.87 5.09 -1.44
CA MET A 60 2.52 6.32 -2.14
C MET A 60 1.00 6.45 -2.32
N VAL A 61 0.54 7.64 -2.71
CA VAL A 61 -0.84 7.82 -3.20
C VAL A 61 -1.06 6.94 -4.42
N CYS A 62 -2.17 6.21 -4.42
CA CYS A 62 -2.54 5.30 -5.49
C CYS A 62 -2.71 6.06 -6.80
N ARG A 63 -2.07 5.56 -7.85
CA ARG A 63 -2.13 6.19 -9.17
C ARG A 63 -3.46 5.83 -9.83
N PRO A 64 -4.06 6.72 -10.65
CA PRO A 64 -5.36 6.48 -11.27
C PRO A 64 -5.46 5.17 -12.07
N GLN A 65 -4.36 4.72 -12.68
CA GLN A 65 -4.31 3.46 -13.44
C GLN A 65 -4.50 2.20 -12.58
N PHE A 66 -4.26 2.31 -11.27
CA PHE A 66 -4.41 1.22 -10.28
C PHE A 66 -5.65 1.39 -9.42
N TYR A 67 -6.49 2.40 -9.71
CA TYR A 67 -7.79 2.48 -9.06
C TYR A 67 -8.56 1.19 -9.33
N PRO A 68 -9.27 0.65 -8.33
CA PRO A 68 -10.16 -0.48 -8.54
C PRO A 68 -11.23 -0.06 -9.55
N THR A 69 -10.99 -0.33 -10.84
CA THR A 69 -12.02 -0.18 -11.86
C THR A 69 -13.05 -1.24 -11.52
N GLY A 70 -14.32 -0.86 -11.34
CA GLY A 70 -15.38 -1.72 -10.79
C GLY A 70 -15.77 -2.96 -11.61
N LYS A 71 -14.86 -3.53 -12.41
CA LYS A 71 -15.00 -4.86 -13.00
C LYS A 71 -14.69 -5.89 -11.92
N ARG A 72 -15.74 -6.24 -11.16
CA ARG A 72 -15.78 -7.42 -10.29
C ARG A 72 -15.77 -8.69 -11.14
#